data_AF-A0A210R129-F1
#
_entry.id   AF-A0A210R129-F1
#
_cell.length_a   1.000
_cell.length_b   1.000
_cell.length_c   1.000
_cell.angle_alpha   90.00
_cell.angle_beta   90.00
_cell.angle_gamma   90.00
#
_symmetry.space_group_name_H-M   'P 1'
#
loop_
_entity.id
_entity.type
_entity.pdbx_description
1 polymer ?
#
loop_
_entity_poly.entity_id
_entity_poly.type
_entity_poly.pdbx_seq_one_letter_code
_entity_poly.pdbx_strand_id
1 'polypeptide(L)'
;MANNSAENKFHKYLIVGMCNHGMPKSRHSVGIQVLDRLATDLDLKWTRDKNCAGFTATFDLNEGAQVIMLKPKQFMNVNGKSVGKTVRQHNIDADKVYLMHDDLDRALGKVSIKEGGSAGGHNGIKSVQSLLGSAVNKMFKVRIGIDRPSSKDEVVEYVLTNFTQEEMTGVQEGVAKALQLWTWHLEGQGENVLLLTNLYGINPKITQSLNRKKKKEKIKSKDTVLSDKTDIGISTTSRTHLEKGVVSTDKHLDTTSISGRQRVESVSSADKQQDRISRTHSEDGEVTVDMEVKRTKGE
;
A
#
# COMPACT_ATOMS: atom_id res chain seq x y z
N MET A 1 41.36 7.48 -16.82
CA MET A 1 40.98 7.20 -15.41
C MET A 1 39.61 7.79 -15.20
N ALA A 2 38.64 7.00 -14.76
CA ALA A 2 37.34 7.49 -14.28
C ALA A 2 37.20 6.98 -12.85
N ASN A 3 37.11 7.90 -11.88
CA ASN A 3 36.96 7.55 -10.47
C ASN A 3 35.59 6.94 -10.26
N ASN A 4 35.51 5.61 -10.28
CA ASN A 4 34.35 4.89 -9.77
C ASN A 4 34.53 4.63 -8.26
N SER A 5 34.80 5.71 -7.52
CA SER A 5 34.70 5.72 -6.06
C SER A 5 33.22 5.72 -5.71
N ALA A 6 32.64 4.53 -5.59
CA ALA A 6 31.42 4.34 -4.85
C ALA A 6 31.71 4.65 -3.37
N GLU A 7 31.75 5.95 -3.03
CA GLU A 7 31.64 6.39 -1.64
C GLU A 7 30.27 5.91 -1.15
N ASN A 8 30.26 4.76 -0.47
CA ASN A 8 29.09 4.30 0.25
C ASN A 8 28.92 5.22 1.47
N LYS A 9 28.38 6.41 1.21
CA LYS A 9 28.30 7.50 2.16
C LYS A 9 27.37 7.07 3.30
N PHE A 10 27.93 6.99 4.50
CA PHE A 10 27.19 6.64 5.69
C PHE A 10 25.94 7.51 5.81
N HIS A 11 24.78 6.87 5.93
CA HIS A 11 23.50 7.55 5.98
C HIS A 11 22.58 6.93 7.04
N LYS A 12 21.46 7.60 7.32
CA LYS A 12 20.58 7.27 8.44
C LYS A 12 19.14 7.17 8.00
N TYR A 13 18.44 6.20 8.56
CA TYR A 13 17.00 6.04 8.49
C TYR A 13 16.33 6.50 9.79
N LEU A 14 15.13 7.07 9.69
CA LEU A 14 14.27 7.34 10.83
C LEU A 14 13.00 6.50 10.71
N ILE A 15 12.79 5.58 11.64
CA ILE A 15 11.52 4.85 11.80
C ILE A 15 10.78 5.40 13.02
N VAL A 16 9.57 5.92 12.81
CA VAL A 16 8.73 6.53 13.85
C VAL A 16 7.52 5.66 14.12
N GLY A 17 7.34 5.25 15.37
CA GLY A 17 6.09 4.68 15.85
C GLY A 17 5.16 5.81 16.28
N MET A 18 4.10 6.06 15.50
CA MET A 18 3.11 7.08 15.86
C MET A 18 2.37 6.64 17.15
N CYS A 19 2.15 7.60 18.05
CA CYS A 19 1.63 7.33 19.39
C CYS A 19 0.80 8.51 19.92
N ASN A 20 -0.20 8.20 20.74
CA ASN A 20 -0.86 9.21 21.56
C ASN A 20 -0.42 9.09 23.03
N HIS A 21 0.20 10.14 23.58
CA HIS A 21 0.71 10.11 24.95
C HIS A 21 -0.38 9.79 25.98
N GLY A 22 -0.07 8.88 26.90
CA GLY A 22 -1.02 8.34 27.89
C GLY A 22 -1.78 7.10 27.41
N MET A 23 -1.83 6.84 26.10
CA MET A 23 -2.61 5.74 25.51
C MET A 23 -1.74 4.81 24.63
N PRO A 24 -0.68 4.17 25.17
CA PRO A 24 0.23 3.35 24.37
C PRO A 24 -0.38 2.05 23.82
N LYS A 25 -1.54 1.63 24.35
CA LYS A 25 -2.26 0.40 23.93
C LYS A 25 -3.46 0.67 23.02
N SER A 26 -3.75 1.94 22.71
CA SER A 26 -4.86 2.30 21.82
C SER A 26 -4.58 1.93 20.38
N ARG A 27 -5.64 1.85 19.55
CA ARG A 27 -5.50 1.64 18.10
C ARG A 27 -4.60 2.71 17.46
N HIS A 28 -4.74 3.97 17.87
CA HIS A 28 -3.89 5.10 17.43
C HIS A 28 -2.41 5.01 17.85
N SER A 29 -2.05 3.99 18.64
CA SER A 29 -0.67 3.72 19.07
C SER A 29 -0.14 2.39 18.53
N VAL A 30 -0.81 1.75 17.55
CA VAL A 30 -0.31 0.51 16.90
C VAL A 30 1.08 0.71 16.28
N GLY A 31 1.40 1.93 15.84
CA GLY A 31 2.72 2.31 15.34
C GLY A 31 3.86 2.03 16.32
N ILE A 32 3.67 2.26 17.62
CA ILE A 32 4.72 1.93 18.60
C ILE A 32 4.81 0.44 18.91
N GLN A 33 3.75 -0.35 18.72
CA GLN A 33 3.82 -1.81 18.89
C GLN A 33 4.77 -2.44 17.87
N VAL A 34 4.86 -1.88 16.65
CA VAL A 34 5.86 -2.26 15.64
C VAL A 34 7.29 -1.99 16.12
N LEU A 35 7.53 -0.81 16.69
CA LEU A 35 8.86 -0.45 17.23
C LEU A 35 9.21 -1.22 18.51
N ASP A 36 8.23 -1.50 19.38
CA ASP A 36 8.42 -2.35 20.55
C ASP A 36 8.84 -3.76 20.14
N ARG A 37 8.15 -4.36 19.15
CA ARG A 37 8.51 -5.67 18.64
C ARG A 37 9.93 -5.69 18.06
N LEU A 38 10.26 -4.73 17.20
CA LEU A 38 11.60 -4.60 16.61
C LEU A 38 12.70 -4.40 17.66
N ALA A 39 12.43 -3.60 18.71
CA ALA A 39 13.38 -3.40 19.79
C ALA A 39 13.57 -4.67 20.63
N THR A 40 12.51 -5.45 20.89
CA THR A 40 12.62 -6.74 21.59
C THR A 40 13.40 -7.77 20.77
N ASP A 41 13.11 -7.90 19.47
CA ASP A 41 13.78 -8.87 18.60
C ASP A 41 15.29 -8.56 18.40
N LEU A 42 15.71 -7.29 18.61
CA LEU A 42 17.10 -6.81 18.51
C LEU A 42 17.77 -6.54 19.88
N ASP A 43 17.13 -6.89 21.02
CA ASP A 43 17.58 -6.56 22.40
C ASP A 43 17.96 -5.07 22.64
N LEU A 44 17.21 -4.16 22.01
CA LEU A 44 17.44 -2.72 22.09
C LEU A 44 16.75 -2.08 23.30
N LYS A 45 17.47 -1.18 23.96
CA LYS A 45 16.97 -0.43 25.12
C LYS A 45 16.54 0.99 24.73
N TRP A 46 15.31 1.34 25.10
CA TRP A 46 14.74 2.67 24.90
C TRP A 46 15.38 3.71 25.83
N THR A 47 16.05 4.70 25.25
CA THR A 47 16.60 5.85 25.96
C THR A 47 15.66 7.05 25.83
N ARG A 48 15.47 7.83 26.89
CA ARG A 48 14.65 9.05 26.83
C ARG A 48 15.46 10.22 26.24
N ASP A 49 15.08 10.70 25.07
CA ASP A 49 15.63 11.94 24.49
C ASP A 49 14.71 13.13 24.83
N LYS A 50 15.26 14.08 25.60
CA LYS A 50 14.57 15.33 26.00
C LYS A 50 14.46 16.32 24.84
N ASN A 51 15.39 16.30 23.88
CA ASN A 51 15.43 17.24 22.76
C ASN A 51 14.23 17.01 21.84
N CYS A 52 14.08 15.79 21.33
CA CYS A 52 12.92 15.39 20.52
C CYS A 52 11.64 15.16 21.34
N ALA A 53 11.70 15.21 22.67
CA ALA A 53 10.59 14.89 23.58
C ALA A 53 9.98 13.51 23.31
N GLY A 54 10.83 12.49 23.25
CA GLY A 54 10.46 11.11 22.95
C GLY A 54 11.36 10.07 23.62
N PHE A 55 11.24 8.84 23.14
CA PHE A 55 12.18 7.76 23.40
C PHE A 55 12.82 7.33 22.09
N THR A 56 14.12 7.07 22.12
CA THR A 56 14.91 6.64 20.98
C THR A 56 15.63 5.33 21.26
N ALA A 57 15.84 4.56 20.21
CA ALA A 57 16.74 3.42 20.16
C ALA A 57 17.44 3.45 18.79
N THR A 58 18.63 2.86 18.68
CA THR A 58 19.43 2.89 17.45
C THR A 58 20.09 1.55 17.22
N PHE A 59 20.16 1.13 15.97
CA PHE A 59 20.96 -0.02 15.55
C PHE A 59 21.57 0.24 14.17
N ASP A 60 22.71 -0.36 13.90
CA ASP A 60 23.34 -0.32 12.59
C ASP A 60 22.72 -1.42 11.72
N LEU A 61 22.15 -1.03 10.57
CA LEU A 61 21.50 -1.93 9.61
C LEU A 61 22.54 -2.70 8.80
N ASN A 62 23.61 -1.99 8.43
CA ASN A 62 24.82 -2.48 7.78
C ASN A 62 25.95 -1.45 7.98
N GLU A 63 27.16 -1.71 7.48
CA GLU A 63 28.34 -0.85 7.64
C GLU A 63 28.14 0.60 7.14
N GLY A 64 27.22 0.84 6.20
CA GLY A 64 26.94 2.16 5.61
C GLY A 64 25.61 2.78 6.03
N ALA A 65 24.79 2.11 6.85
CA ALA A 65 23.45 2.57 7.18
C ALA A 65 23.07 2.31 8.65
N GLN A 66 22.58 3.35 9.33
CA GLN A 66 22.06 3.26 10.69
C GLN A 66 20.56 3.56 10.76
N VAL A 67 19.81 2.80 11.55
CA VAL A 67 18.40 3.06 11.83
C VAL A 67 18.26 3.73 13.20
N ILE A 68 17.58 4.87 13.22
CA ILE A 68 17.12 5.55 14.43
C ILE A 68 15.63 5.28 14.58
N MET A 69 15.25 4.67 15.69
CA MET A 69 13.87 4.41 16.07
C MET A 69 13.38 5.51 17.01
N LEU A 70 12.17 6.04 16.76
CA LEU A 70 11.57 7.12 17.56
C LEU A 70 10.15 6.77 18.01
N LYS A 71 9.89 6.90 19.31
CA LYS A 71 8.56 6.94 19.91
C LYS A 71 8.30 8.32 20.51
N PRO A 72 7.52 9.19 19.86
CA PRO A 72 7.20 10.51 20.40
C PRO A 72 6.45 10.40 21.73
N LYS A 73 6.89 11.13 22.76
CA LYS A 73 6.19 11.25 24.05
C LYS A 73 5.30 12.50 24.01
N GLN A 74 4.35 12.51 23.09
CA GLN A 74 3.54 13.68 22.71
C GLN A 74 2.09 13.28 22.37
N PHE A 75 1.15 14.22 22.44
CA PHE A 75 -0.19 13.99 21.89
C PHE A 75 -0.13 13.81 20.37
N MET A 76 -1.06 13.05 19.81
CA MET A 76 -1.00 12.64 18.40
C MET A 76 -0.90 13.85 17.45
N ASN A 77 -1.74 14.86 17.63
CA ASN A 77 -1.77 16.08 16.80
C ASN A 77 -0.49 16.95 16.86
N VAL A 78 0.45 16.68 17.77
CA VAL A 78 1.74 17.39 17.88
C VAL A 78 2.96 16.48 17.74
N ASN A 79 2.78 15.22 17.33
CA ASN A 79 3.87 14.26 17.07
C ASN A 79 4.92 14.82 16.10
N GLY A 80 4.52 15.63 15.11
CA GLY A 80 5.44 16.25 14.15
C GLY A 80 6.54 17.10 14.80
N LYS A 81 6.29 17.70 15.97
CA LYS A 81 7.32 18.45 16.72
C LYS A 81 8.46 17.56 17.19
N SER A 82 8.18 16.29 17.48
CA SER A 82 9.17 15.29 17.85
C SER A 82 9.93 14.83 16.61
N VAL A 83 9.22 14.36 15.58
CA VAL A 83 9.79 13.87 14.32
C VAL A 83 10.68 14.92 13.65
N GLY A 84 10.18 16.15 13.46
CA GLY A 84 10.94 17.21 12.80
C GLY A 84 12.19 17.65 13.58
N LYS A 85 12.21 17.49 14.90
CA LYS A 85 13.43 17.70 15.69
C LYS A 85 14.44 16.58 15.47
N THR A 86 14.03 15.32 15.51
CA THR A 86 14.92 14.17 15.24
C THR A 86 15.51 14.22 13.84
N VAL A 87 14.69 14.53 12.82
CA VAL A 87 15.11 14.74 11.43
C VAL A 87 16.26 15.76 11.35
N ARG A 88 16.10 16.94 11.97
CA ARG A 88 17.14 17.98 12.00
C ARG A 88 18.36 17.59 12.83
N GLN A 89 18.15 17.00 14.00
CA GLN A 89 19.22 16.60 14.94
C GLN A 89 20.19 15.57 14.33
N HIS A 90 19.68 14.67 13.49
CA HIS A 90 20.47 13.59 12.90
C HIS A 90 20.83 13.81 11.42
N ASN A 91 20.33 14.90 10.80
CA ASN A 91 20.45 15.24 9.38
C ASN A 91 19.96 14.10 8.47
N ILE A 92 18.66 13.80 8.58
CA ILE A 92 18.00 12.69 7.88
C ILE A 92 17.16 13.25 6.73
N ASP A 93 17.39 12.76 5.51
CA ASP A 93 16.59 13.13 4.34
C ASP A 93 15.19 12.49 4.40
N ALA A 94 14.19 13.15 3.80
CA ALA A 94 12.79 12.76 3.97
C ALA A 94 12.46 11.39 3.36
N ASP A 95 13.15 10.97 2.30
CA ASP A 95 13.10 9.63 1.69
C ASP A 95 13.72 8.52 2.57
N LYS A 96 14.39 8.89 3.66
CA LYS A 96 14.86 7.97 4.70
C LYS A 96 13.97 7.99 5.95
N VAL A 97 12.80 8.66 5.92
CA VAL A 97 11.82 8.72 7.03
C VAL A 97 10.62 7.80 6.79
N TYR A 98 10.31 6.95 7.77
CA TYR A 98 9.21 5.99 7.78
C TYR A 98 8.30 6.23 8.98
N LEU A 99 7.00 6.43 8.74
CA LEU A 99 5.98 6.61 9.78
C LEU A 99 5.13 5.33 9.88
N MET A 100 5.30 4.57 10.95
CA MET A 100 4.45 3.42 11.31
C MET A 100 3.19 3.95 12.00
N HIS A 101 2.00 3.76 11.38
CA HIS A 101 0.75 4.34 11.89
C HIS A 101 -0.49 3.48 11.57
N ASP A 102 -1.58 3.73 12.30
CA ASP A 102 -2.89 3.12 12.05
C ASP A 102 -3.57 3.65 10.79
N ASP A 103 -4.26 2.78 10.07
CA ASP A 103 -5.06 3.11 8.89
C ASP A 103 -6.48 2.55 9.03
N LEU A 104 -7.45 3.46 9.10
CA LEU A 104 -8.88 3.14 9.20
C LEU A 104 -9.43 2.56 7.88
N ASP A 105 -8.81 2.85 6.74
CA ASP A 105 -9.30 2.40 5.43
C ASP A 105 -8.76 1.00 5.04
N ARG A 106 -8.14 0.30 6.00
CA ARG A 106 -7.58 -1.05 5.82
C ARG A 106 -8.05 -1.98 6.93
N ALA A 107 -8.49 -3.18 6.54
CA ALA A 107 -8.93 -4.21 7.47
C ALA A 107 -7.81 -4.62 8.45
N LEU A 108 -8.20 -5.09 9.64
CA LEU A 108 -7.29 -5.40 10.73
C LEU A 108 -6.11 -6.27 10.29
N GLY A 109 -4.90 -5.79 10.55
CA GLY A 109 -3.66 -6.50 10.22
C GLY A 109 -3.26 -6.49 8.73
N LYS A 110 -3.99 -5.78 7.86
CA LYS A 110 -3.56 -5.51 6.47
C LYS A 110 -2.57 -4.36 6.45
N VAL A 111 -1.41 -4.58 5.83
CA VAL A 111 -0.34 -3.56 5.74
C VAL A 111 -0.14 -3.05 4.32
N SER A 112 0.46 -1.86 4.19
CA SER A 112 1.04 -1.34 2.95
C SER A 112 2.08 -0.26 3.25
N ILE A 113 2.94 0.03 2.27
CA ILE A 113 3.80 1.21 2.29
C ILE A 113 3.35 2.17 1.19
N LYS A 114 3.24 3.46 1.52
CA LYS A 114 2.95 4.54 0.56
C LYS A 114 3.93 5.70 0.75
N GLU A 115 4.58 6.11 -0.32
CA GLU A 115 5.35 7.35 -0.37
C GLU A 115 4.40 8.56 -0.39
N GLY A 116 4.72 9.62 0.36
CA GLY A 116 4.04 10.90 0.31
C GLY A 116 2.52 10.82 0.53
N GLY A 117 1.77 11.58 -0.28
CA GLY A 117 0.30 11.61 -0.27
C GLY A 117 -0.32 12.25 0.98
N SER A 118 -1.65 12.42 0.98
CA SER A 118 -2.37 13.12 2.05
C SER A 118 -2.35 12.38 3.40
N ALA A 119 -2.68 13.09 4.47
CA ALA A 119 -2.78 12.53 5.82
C ALA A 119 -3.96 11.55 6.05
N GLY A 120 -4.91 11.41 5.11
CA GLY A 120 -6.07 10.51 5.29
C GLY A 120 -6.94 10.82 6.52
N GLY A 121 -6.93 12.08 7.01
CA GLY A 121 -7.57 12.46 8.27
C GLY A 121 -6.76 12.15 9.54
N HIS A 122 -5.67 11.38 9.44
CA HIS A 122 -4.84 11.01 10.59
C HIS A 122 -4.07 12.22 11.16
N ASN A 123 -4.42 12.63 12.39
CA ASN A 123 -3.87 13.83 13.04
C ASN A 123 -2.34 13.80 13.21
N GLY A 124 -1.76 12.64 13.53
CA GLY A 124 -0.31 12.47 13.65
C GLY A 124 0.44 12.71 12.34
N ILE A 125 0.02 12.04 11.26
CA ILE A 125 0.57 12.28 9.91
C ILE A 125 0.43 13.76 9.55
N LYS A 126 -0.76 14.36 9.68
CA LYS A 126 -1.00 15.81 9.43
C LYS A 126 -0.02 16.71 10.20
N SER A 127 0.30 16.35 11.45
CA SER A 127 1.29 17.04 12.30
C SER A 127 2.72 16.96 11.73
N VAL A 128 3.12 15.80 11.20
CA VAL A 128 4.42 15.64 10.52
C VAL A 128 4.46 16.41 9.21
N GLN A 129 3.38 16.33 8.40
CA GLN A 129 3.29 17.03 7.11
C GLN A 129 3.50 18.55 7.27
N SER A 130 2.89 19.16 8.29
CA SER A 130 2.99 20.61 8.52
C SER A 130 4.39 21.08 8.93
N LEU A 131 5.28 20.17 9.36
CA LEU A 131 6.64 20.50 9.82
C LEU A 131 7.76 20.04 8.88
N LEU A 132 7.48 19.12 7.96
CA LEU A 132 8.40 18.75 6.87
C LEU A 132 8.16 19.54 5.57
N GLY A 133 7.03 20.24 5.45
CA GLY A 133 6.74 21.09 4.29
C GLY A 133 6.72 20.29 2.98
N SER A 134 7.32 20.81 1.91
CA SER A 134 7.37 20.13 0.61
C SER A 134 8.12 18.78 0.63
N ALA A 135 9.02 18.58 1.59
CA ALA A 135 9.75 17.30 1.73
C ALA A 135 8.84 16.14 2.17
N VAL A 136 7.63 16.43 2.67
CA VAL A 136 6.62 15.43 3.04
C VAL A 136 6.30 14.44 1.92
N ASN A 137 6.41 14.86 0.65
CA ASN A 137 6.05 14.04 -0.49
C ASN A 137 7.00 12.86 -0.71
N LYS A 138 8.16 12.85 -0.06
CA LYS A 138 9.17 11.77 -0.12
C LYS A 138 9.14 10.82 1.09
N MET A 139 8.45 11.18 2.17
CA MET A 139 8.43 10.33 3.37
C MET A 139 7.53 9.11 3.17
N PHE A 140 7.93 7.98 3.74
CA PHE A 140 7.16 6.74 3.66
C PHE A 140 6.18 6.62 4.84
N LYS A 141 4.96 6.18 4.54
CA LYS A 141 3.94 5.82 5.52
C LYS A 141 3.73 4.32 5.47
N VAL A 142 4.01 3.64 6.58
CA VAL A 142 3.72 2.22 6.76
C VAL A 142 2.38 2.12 7.48
N ARG A 143 1.36 1.79 6.69
CA ARG A 143 -0.06 1.85 7.06
C ARG A 143 -0.48 0.50 7.60
N ILE A 144 -0.92 0.47 8.86
CA ILE A 144 -1.31 -0.74 9.59
C ILE A 144 -2.82 -0.71 9.77
N GLY A 145 -3.54 -1.60 9.09
CA GLY A 145 -4.99 -1.65 9.14
C GLY A 145 -5.52 -1.91 10.54
N ILE A 146 -6.46 -1.07 10.97
CA ILE A 146 -7.16 -1.17 12.26
C ILE A 146 -8.67 -1.32 12.09
N ASP A 147 -9.17 -1.53 10.87
CA ASP A 147 -10.59 -1.43 10.49
C ASP A 147 -11.21 -0.04 10.75
N ARG A 148 -12.47 0.14 10.33
CA ARG A 148 -13.25 1.37 10.50
C ARG A 148 -14.50 1.07 11.33
N PRO A 149 -14.86 1.92 12.31
CA PRO A 149 -16.14 1.78 13.00
C PRO A 149 -17.31 2.05 12.03
N SER A 150 -18.47 1.48 12.33
CA SER A 150 -19.66 1.59 11.47
C SER A 150 -20.14 3.02 11.29
N SER A 151 -20.04 3.86 12.34
CA SER A 151 -20.35 5.30 12.25
C SER A 151 -19.09 6.14 12.04
N LYS A 152 -19.20 7.19 11.24
CA LYS A 152 -18.14 8.19 11.08
C LYS A 152 -17.89 8.99 12.36
N ASP A 153 -18.93 9.19 13.17
CA ASP A 153 -18.85 10.00 14.39
C ASP A 153 -18.11 9.26 15.53
N GLU A 154 -18.07 7.92 15.46
CA GLU A 154 -17.35 7.06 16.41
C GLU A 154 -15.83 7.03 16.16
N VAL A 155 -15.34 7.52 15.02
CA VAL A 155 -13.92 7.40 14.61
C VAL A 155 -12.95 7.95 15.65
N VAL A 156 -13.28 9.06 16.29
CA VAL A 156 -12.40 9.69 17.30
C VAL A 156 -12.25 8.80 18.53
N GLU A 157 -13.35 8.24 19.03
CA GLU A 157 -13.30 7.34 20.19
C GLU A 157 -12.68 5.98 19.82
N TYR A 158 -13.04 5.45 18.64
CA TYR A 158 -12.54 4.18 18.13
C TYR A 158 -11.00 4.12 18.13
N VAL A 159 -10.33 5.15 17.60
CA VAL A 159 -8.85 5.15 17.58
C VAL A 159 -8.23 5.27 18.98
N LEU A 160 -8.93 5.86 19.95
CA LEU A 160 -8.43 6.05 21.33
C LEU A 160 -8.64 4.82 22.23
N THR A 161 -9.60 3.95 21.91
CA THR A 161 -9.81 2.68 22.62
C THR A 161 -8.69 1.65 22.34
N ASN A 162 -8.50 0.72 23.27
CA ASN A 162 -7.61 -0.44 23.11
C ASN A 162 -8.23 -1.50 22.20
N PHE A 163 -7.39 -2.28 21.52
CA PHE A 163 -7.84 -3.50 20.83
C PHE A 163 -8.43 -4.52 21.82
N THR A 164 -9.41 -5.30 21.38
CA THR A 164 -9.99 -6.42 22.13
C THR A 164 -9.08 -7.65 22.07
N GLN A 165 -9.32 -8.63 22.95
CA GLN A 165 -8.49 -9.83 23.02
C GLN A 165 -8.58 -10.69 21.75
N GLU A 166 -9.72 -10.63 21.05
CA GLU A 166 -9.99 -11.29 19.77
C GLU A 166 -9.23 -10.61 18.62
N GLU A 167 -9.19 -9.28 18.62
CA GLU A 167 -8.44 -8.49 17.63
C GLU A 167 -6.92 -8.66 17.76
N MET A 168 -6.40 -8.89 18.98
CA MET A 168 -4.95 -8.93 19.23
C MET A 168 -4.18 -9.89 18.32
N THR A 169 -4.77 -11.01 17.89
CA THR A 169 -4.12 -11.92 16.92
C THR A 169 -3.88 -11.22 15.58
N GLY A 170 -4.89 -10.52 15.06
CA GLY A 170 -4.78 -9.73 13.83
C GLY A 170 -3.81 -8.55 13.96
N VAL A 171 -3.76 -7.92 15.13
CA VAL A 171 -2.78 -6.86 15.45
C VAL A 171 -1.36 -7.39 15.40
N GLN A 172 -1.07 -8.52 16.06
CA GLN A 172 0.27 -9.10 16.08
C GLN A 172 0.71 -9.60 14.69
N GLU A 173 -0.22 -10.17 13.91
CA GLU A 173 0.03 -10.46 12.50
C GLU A 173 0.35 -9.19 11.69
N GLY A 174 -0.41 -8.11 11.89
CA GLY A 174 -0.17 -6.81 11.23
C GLY A 174 1.18 -6.21 11.58
N VAL A 175 1.57 -6.27 12.86
CA VAL A 175 2.87 -5.82 13.35
C VAL A 175 4.01 -6.59 12.69
N ALA A 176 3.92 -7.93 12.64
CA ALA A 176 4.92 -8.75 11.97
C ALA A 176 5.00 -8.45 10.46
N LYS A 177 3.85 -8.36 9.77
CA LYS A 177 3.78 -8.03 8.34
C LYS A 177 4.32 -6.62 8.04
N ALA A 178 4.17 -5.65 8.94
CA ALA A 178 4.73 -4.31 8.79
C ALA A 178 6.26 -4.32 8.78
N LEU A 179 6.89 -5.09 9.69
CA LEU A 179 8.35 -5.27 9.73
C LEU A 179 8.87 -6.01 8.50
N GLN A 180 8.15 -7.04 8.05
CA GLN A 180 8.45 -7.76 6.80
C GLN A 180 8.40 -6.84 5.58
N LEU A 181 7.33 -6.07 5.45
CA LEU A 181 7.14 -5.17 4.31
C LEU A 181 8.14 -4.01 4.31
N TRP A 182 8.49 -3.48 5.48
CA TRP A 182 9.53 -2.46 5.62
C TRP A 182 10.92 -3.01 5.27
N THR A 183 11.26 -4.22 5.74
CA THR A 183 12.51 -4.92 5.39
C THR A 183 12.63 -5.11 3.88
N TRP A 184 11.57 -5.62 3.24
CA TRP A 184 11.55 -5.84 1.78
C TRP A 184 11.59 -4.52 1.00
N HIS A 185 10.96 -3.46 1.50
CA HIS A 185 11.04 -2.14 0.87
C HIS A 185 12.46 -1.57 0.93
N LEU A 186 13.16 -1.68 2.07
CA LEU A 186 14.57 -1.27 2.19
C LEU A 186 15.48 -2.06 1.24
N GLU A 187 15.30 -3.38 1.13
CA GLU A 187 15.99 -4.21 0.12
C GLU A 187 15.73 -3.70 -1.31
N GLY A 188 14.50 -3.32 -1.61
CA GLY A 188 14.09 -2.72 -2.89
C GLY A 188 14.72 -1.34 -3.17
N GLN A 189 15.12 -0.60 -2.13
CA GLN A 189 15.90 0.65 -2.25
C GLN A 189 17.41 0.40 -2.39
N GLY A 190 17.84 -0.88 -2.42
CA GLY A 190 19.24 -1.26 -2.57
C GLY A 190 20.02 -1.41 -1.26
N GLU A 191 19.36 -1.34 -0.10
CA GLU A 191 20.02 -1.54 1.19
C GLU A 191 20.39 -3.01 1.41
N ASN A 192 21.57 -3.25 2.00
CA ASN A 192 21.85 -4.55 2.59
C ASN A 192 21.09 -4.67 3.91
N VAL A 193 20.05 -5.50 3.90
CA VAL A 193 19.13 -5.71 5.04
C VAL A 193 19.30 -7.08 5.72
N LEU A 194 20.45 -7.75 5.56
CA LEU A 194 20.68 -9.12 6.05
C LEU A 194 20.26 -9.34 7.52
N LEU A 195 20.54 -8.36 8.39
CA LEU A 195 20.10 -8.35 9.79
C LEU A 195 18.58 -8.53 9.92
N LEU A 196 17.80 -7.73 9.20
CA LEU A 196 16.34 -7.74 9.25
C LEU A 196 15.75 -8.95 8.50
N THR A 197 16.37 -9.38 7.40
CA THR A 197 15.95 -10.58 6.66
C THR A 197 16.13 -11.85 7.49
N ASN A 198 17.13 -11.92 8.38
CA ASN A 198 17.28 -13.04 9.31
C ASN A 198 16.18 -13.08 10.39
N LEU A 199 15.63 -11.93 10.79
CA LEU A 199 14.55 -11.82 11.79
C LEU A 199 13.15 -12.01 11.19
N TYR A 200 12.91 -11.41 10.03
CA TYR A 200 11.57 -11.27 9.45
C TYR A 200 11.38 -11.95 8.10
N GLY A 201 12.45 -12.38 7.45
CA GLY A 201 12.42 -12.96 6.11
C GLY A 201 11.48 -14.17 5.98
N ILE A 202 10.58 -14.11 5.00
CA ILE A 202 9.77 -15.26 4.63
C ILE A 202 10.64 -16.25 3.84
N ASN A 203 10.62 -17.52 4.25
CA ASN A 203 11.41 -18.61 3.65
C ASN A 203 11.39 -18.56 2.09
N PRO A 204 12.56 -18.52 1.41
CA PRO A 204 12.67 -18.20 -0.02
C PRO A 204 11.95 -19.16 -0.98
N LYS A 205 11.46 -20.31 -0.50
CA LYS A 205 10.58 -21.21 -1.27
C LYS A 205 9.28 -20.53 -1.71
N ILE A 206 8.74 -19.59 -0.92
CA ILE A 206 7.52 -18.84 -1.29
C ILE A 206 7.80 -17.89 -2.46
N THR A 207 8.91 -17.16 -2.43
CA THR A 207 9.36 -16.24 -3.50
C THR A 207 9.54 -16.96 -4.83
N GLN A 208 10.13 -18.16 -4.84
CA GLN A 208 10.23 -18.98 -6.06
C GLN A 208 8.85 -19.42 -6.58
N SER A 209 7.88 -19.73 -5.70
CA SER A 209 6.53 -20.12 -6.10
C SER A 209 5.76 -18.95 -6.74
N LEU A 210 5.89 -17.74 -6.19
CA LEU A 210 5.25 -16.52 -6.69
C LEU A 210 5.86 -16.09 -8.02
N ASN A 211 7.19 -16.13 -8.15
CA ASN A 211 7.87 -15.84 -9.42
C ASN A 211 7.57 -16.90 -10.49
N ARG A 212 7.40 -18.17 -10.12
CA ARG A 212 6.91 -19.22 -11.05
C ARG A 212 5.46 -19.01 -11.48
N LYS A 213 4.57 -18.56 -10.59
CA LYS A 213 3.18 -18.18 -10.95
C LYS A 213 3.15 -16.97 -11.89
N LYS A 214 3.78 -15.85 -11.52
CA LYS A 214 3.89 -14.65 -12.37
C LYS A 214 4.50 -14.96 -13.75
N LYS A 215 5.51 -15.85 -13.82
CA LYS A 215 6.08 -16.29 -15.11
C LYS A 215 5.09 -17.12 -15.93
N LYS A 216 4.31 -18.02 -15.33
CA LYS A 216 3.27 -18.79 -16.03
C LYS A 216 2.12 -17.90 -16.53
N GLU A 217 1.66 -16.96 -15.73
CA GLU A 217 0.61 -16.00 -16.12
C GLU A 217 1.07 -15.09 -17.28
N LYS A 218 2.31 -14.61 -17.24
CA LYS A 218 2.92 -13.75 -18.29
C LYS A 218 3.26 -14.51 -19.59
N ILE A 219 3.37 -15.84 -19.54
CA ILE A 219 3.43 -16.68 -20.74
C ILE A 219 2.01 -16.85 -21.31
N LYS A 220 1.06 -17.25 -20.47
CA LYS A 220 -0.33 -17.50 -20.89
C LYS A 220 -0.99 -16.27 -21.53
N SER A 221 -0.70 -15.06 -21.04
CA SER A 221 -1.18 -13.81 -21.64
C SER A 221 -0.45 -13.38 -22.92
N LYS A 222 0.75 -13.91 -23.22
CA LYS A 222 1.40 -13.70 -24.52
C LYS A 222 0.79 -14.60 -25.60
N ASP A 223 0.51 -15.85 -25.25
CA ASP A 223 -0.04 -16.82 -26.20
C ASP A 223 -1.46 -16.45 -26.67
N THR A 224 -2.24 -15.74 -25.83
CA THR A 224 -3.59 -15.24 -26.20
C THR A 224 -3.56 -14.00 -27.11
N VAL A 225 -2.43 -13.30 -27.23
CA VAL A 225 -2.32 -12.07 -28.05
C VAL A 225 -1.77 -12.37 -29.45
N LEU A 226 -1.18 -13.55 -29.66
CA LEU A 226 -0.60 -13.95 -30.95
C LEU A 226 -1.58 -14.66 -31.90
N SER A 227 -2.78 -15.02 -31.46
CA SER A 227 -3.78 -15.73 -32.30
C SER A 227 -4.60 -14.81 -33.21
N ASP A 228 -4.69 -13.51 -32.91
CA ASP A 228 -5.72 -12.63 -33.49
C ASP A 228 -5.18 -11.69 -34.59
N LYS A 229 -4.01 -11.99 -35.18
CA LYS A 229 -3.37 -11.13 -36.21
C LYS A 229 -2.68 -11.88 -37.36
N THR A 230 -3.42 -12.72 -38.09
CA THR A 230 -3.10 -13.06 -39.49
C THR A 230 -4.39 -13.34 -40.27
N ASP A 231 -4.87 -12.38 -41.06
CA ASP A 231 -5.67 -12.65 -42.27
C ASP A 231 -5.84 -11.40 -43.16
N ILE A 232 -4.79 -11.06 -43.92
CA ILE A 232 -4.90 -10.29 -45.18
C ILE A 232 -3.86 -10.89 -46.14
N GLY A 233 -4.30 -11.72 -47.09
CA GLY A 233 -3.43 -12.48 -47.98
C GLY A 233 -4.10 -12.86 -49.30
N ILE A 234 -3.90 -12.01 -50.31
CA ILE A 234 -4.38 -12.16 -51.69
C ILE A 234 -3.95 -13.51 -52.31
N SER A 235 -4.81 -14.16 -53.09
CA SER A 235 -4.40 -15.22 -54.02
C SER A 235 -4.93 -15.00 -55.44
N THR A 236 -4.12 -15.37 -56.42
CA THR A 236 -4.34 -15.15 -57.86
C THR A 236 -4.53 -16.46 -58.62
N THR A 237 -5.55 -16.49 -59.47
CA THR A 237 -5.61 -17.20 -60.77
C THR A 237 -5.34 -18.71 -60.82
N SER A 238 -6.38 -19.52 -61.08
CA SER A 238 -6.50 -20.27 -62.36
C SER A 238 -7.83 -21.02 -62.56
N ARG A 239 -8.27 -21.03 -63.82
CA ARG A 239 -9.45 -21.71 -64.43
C ARG A 239 -9.62 -23.20 -64.06
N THR A 240 -10.87 -23.66 -63.97
CA THR A 240 -11.52 -24.52 -65.01
C THR A 240 -13.06 -24.68 -64.84
N HIS A 241 -13.79 -24.37 -65.92
CA HIS A 241 -15.01 -24.99 -66.48
C HIS A 241 -16.27 -25.44 -65.68
N LEU A 242 -17.44 -25.06 -66.27
CA LEU A 242 -18.80 -25.70 -66.24
C LEU A 242 -19.55 -25.68 -64.88
N GLU A 243 -20.89 -25.57 -64.77
CA GLU A 243 -21.98 -25.35 -65.75
C GLU A 243 -23.26 -24.73 -65.07
N LYS A 244 -24.11 -24.04 -65.86
CA LYS A 244 -25.58 -23.83 -65.76
C LYS A 244 -26.37 -23.83 -64.41
N GLY A 245 -27.33 -22.88 -64.31
CA GLY A 245 -28.58 -22.98 -63.52
C GLY A 245 -28.76 -21.85 -62.47
N VAL A 246 -29.51 -20.75 -62.61
CA VAL A 246 -30.93 -20.48 -63.00
C VAL A 246 -31.92 -20.52 -61.82
N VAL A 247 -32.67 -19.41 -61.62
CA VAL A 247 -33.92 -19.25 -60.80
C VAL A 247 -33.72 -19.27 -59.26
N SER A 248 -33.93 -18.18 -58.50
CA SER A 248 -35.19 -17.48 -58.09
C SER A 248 -36.10 -18.35 -57.18
N THR A 249 -36.87 -17.84 -56.20
CA THR A 249 -37.50 -16.51 -55.99
C THR A 249 -37.59 -16.11 -54.50
N ASP A 250 -38.00 -14.86 -54.27
CA ASP A 250 -38.56 -14.30 -53.04
C ASP A 250 -39.49 -15.20 -52.22
N LYS A 251 -39.61 -14.89 -50.92
CA LYS A 251 -40.91 -14.45 -50.36
C LYS A 251 -40.76 -13.56 -49.12
N HIS A 252 -41.84 -12.83 -48.86
CA HIS A 252 -41.91 -11.56 -48.13
C HIS A 252 -42.99 -11.67 -47.01
N LEU A 253 -43.23 -10.58 -46.26
CA LEU A 253 -44.45 -10.29 -45.45
C LEU A 253 -44.61 -11.04 -44.08
N ASP A 254 -45.24 -10.48 -43.04
CA ASP A 254 -45.41 -9.06 -42.62
C ASP A 254 -46.07 -8.92 -41.23
N THR A 255 -45.85 -7.79 -40.53
CA THR A 255 -46.71 -7.20 -39.45
C THR A 255 -47.11 -8.05 -38.21
N THR A 256 -47.81 -7.62 -37.14
CA THR A 256 -48.36 -6.30 -36.67
C THR A 256 -48.21 -6.17 -35.14
N SER A 257 -48.30 -4.93 -34.62
CA SER A 257 -48.36 -4.55 -33.20
C SER A 257 -49.77 -4.61 -32.56
N ILE A 258 -49.86 -4.50 -31.22
CA ILE A 258 -50.92 -3.85 -30.38
C ILE A 258 -50.48 -4.00 -28.89
N SER A 259 -50.14 -2.96 -28.12
CA SER A 259 -50.96 -1.89 -27.48
C SER A 259 -51.62 -2.27 -26.13
N GLY A 260 -51.25 -1.57 -25.05
CA GLY A 260 -51.90 -1.59 -23.71
C GLY A 260 -51.31 -0.51 -22.78
N ARG A 261 -52.14 0.28 -22.07
CA ARG A 261 -51.73 1.58 -21.48
C ARG A 261 -52.57 2.01 -20.25
N GLN A 262 -51.93 2.38 -19.14
CA GLN A 262 -52.38 3.22 -18.00
C GLN A 262 -51.10 3.53 -17.18
N ARG A 263 -50.64 4.76 -16.84
CA ARG A 263 -51.24 6.04 -16.37
C ARG A 263 -51.82 5.90 -14.95
N VAL A 264 -51.44 6.66 -13.92
CA VAL A 264 -51.22 8.13 -13.73
C VAL A 264 -50.07 8.42 -12.73
N GLU A 265 -49.33 9.55 -12.67
CA GLU A 265 -49.08 10.71 -13.57
C GLU A 265 -47.81 11.50 -13.05
N SER A 266 -47.62 12.76 -13.51
CA SER A 266 -46.84 13.93 -13.01
C SER A 266 -46.44 14.00 -11.52
N VAL A 267 -45.40 14.72 -11.04
CA VAL A 267 -44.48 15.80 -11.56
C VAL A 267 -43.13 15.73 -10.75
N SER A 268 -42.04 16.50 -10.94
CA SER A 268 -41.52 17.58 -11.84
C SER A 268 -39.97 17.45 -11.91
N SER A 269 -39.19 17.91 -12.89
CA SER A 269 -38.85 19.27 -13.40
C SER A 269 -38.15 20.18 -12.36
N ALA A 270 -36.96 20.76 -12.59
CA ALA A 270 -36.01 20.79 -13.72
C ALA A 270 -34.57 20.99 -13.14
N ASP A 271 -33.45 20.44 -13.64
CA ASP A 271 -32.86 20.26 -14.98
C ASP A 271 -31.84 21.36 -15.37
N LYS A 272 -30.67 20.90 -15.86
CA LYS A 272 -29.43 21.55 -16.36
C LYS A 272 -28.15 21.21 -15.59
N GLN A 273 -26.97 21.09 -16.22
CA GLN A 273 -26.63 20.53 -17.54
C GLN A 273 -25.11 20.22 -17.51
N GLN A 274 -24.70 19.15 -18.18
CA GLN A 274 -23.33 18.74 -18.58
C GLN A 274 -22.15 19.68 -18.25
N ASP A 275 -21.06 19.09 -17.77
CA ASP A 275 -19.83 19.16 -18.58
C ASP A 275 -18.98 17.89 -18.52
N ARG A 276 -18.15 17.67 -19.55
CA ARG A 276 -17.57 16.36 -19.91
C ARG A 276 -16.07 16.48 -20.14
N ILE A 277 -15.25 16.03 -19.18
CA ILE A 277 -13.78 15.92 -19.35
C ILE A 277 -13.32 14.47 -19.12
N SER A 278 -12.34 14.06 -19.92
CA SER A 278 -11.81 12.69 -20.06
C SER A 278 -10.30 12.66 -19.78
N ARG A 279 -9.74 11.43 -19.67
CA ARG A 279 -8.31 11.07 -19.41
C ARG A 279 -7.95 11.03 -17.92
N THR A 280 -7.66 9.89 -17.27
CA THR A 280 -6.72 8.74 -17.46
C THR A 280 -5.37 8.92 -16.78
N HIS A 281 -5.02 7.90 -15.98
CA HIS A 281 -3.73 7.60 -15.32
C HIS A 281 -3.38 8.42 -14.06
N SER A 282 -3.27 7.71 -12.93
CA SER A 282 -2.19 7.92 -11.97
C SER A 282 -1.37 6.64 -11.89
N GLU A 283 -0.05 6.77 -12.02
CA GLU A 283 0.90 5.72 -11.69
C GLU A 283 1.14 5.79 -10.18
N ASP A 284 0.54 4.90 -9.40
CA ASP A 284 0.76 4.80 -7.95
C ASP A 284 1.55 3.51 -7.65
N GLY A 285 2.80 3.66 -7.19
CA GLY A 285 3.69 2.57 -6.79
C GLY A 285 3.29 1.88 -5.47
N GLU A 286 2.00 1.64 -5.24
CA GLU A 286 1.48 1.06 -4.01
C GLU A 286 1.76 -0.45 -3.93
N VAL A 287 2.70 -0.82 -3.05
CA VAL A 287 2.98 -2.23 -2.73
C VAL A 287 2.04 -2.66 -1.59
N THR A 288 0.96 -3.35 -1.96
CA THR A 288 0.09 -4.09 -1.02
C THR A 288 0.46 -5.57 -1.02
N VAL A 289 0.50 -6.17 0.18
CA VAL A 289 0.76 -7.62 0.37
C VAL A 289 -0.45 -8.27 1.03
N ASP A 290 -1.24 -8.97 0.22
CA ASP A 290 -2.33 -9.83 0.69
C ASP A 290 -1.82 -11.26 0.90
N MET A 291 -1.47 -11.60 2.15
CA MET A 291 -1.20 -12.98 2.55
C MET A 291 -2.50 -13.70 2.90
N GLU A 292 -2.88 -14.69 2.09
CA GLU A 292 -3.94 -15.65 2.37
C GLU A 292 -3.42 -16.73 3.33
N VAL A 293 -3.85 -16.69 4.60
CA VAL A 293 -3.47 -17.68 5.60
C VAL A 293 -4.28 -18.97 5.37
N LYS A 294 -3.69 -19.92 4.65
CA LYS A 294 -4.25 -21.28 4.57
C LYS A 294 -4.12 -21.99 5.91
N ARG A 295 -5.22 -22.02 6.67
CA ARG A 295 -5.39 -22.92 7.82
C ARG A 295 -5.27 -24.37 7.34
N THR A 296 -4.18 -25.04 7.67
CA THR A 296 -4.11 -26.50 7.62
C THR A 296 -5.01 -27.05 8.71
N LYS A 297 -6.02 -27.84 8.33
CA LYS A 297 -6.73 -28.69 9.30
C LYS A 297 -5.74 -29.71 9.88
N GLY A 298 -5.87 -29.99 11.17
CA GLY A 298 -5.00 -30.97 11.84
C GLY A 298 -5.41 -32.42 11.57
N GLU A 299 -4.52 -33.29 12.00
CA GLU A 299 -4.74 -34.69 12.40
C GLU A 299 -4.17 -34.85 13.82
#